data_AF-A0A3D3PIG0-F1
#
_entry.id   AF-A0A3D3PIG0-F1
#
_cell.length_a   1.000
_cell.length_b   1.000
_cell.length_c   1.000
_cell.angle_alpha   90.00
_cell.angle_beta   90.00
_cell.angle_gamma   90.00
#
_symmetry.space_group_name_H-M   'P 1'
#
loop_
_entity.id
_entity.type
_entity.pdbx_description
1 polymer ?
#
loop_
_entity_poly.entity_id
_entity_poly.type
_entity_poly.pdbx_seq_one_letter_code
_entity_poly.pdbx_strand_id
1 'polypeptide(L)'
;DVGLMSEAGCPAIADPGSDIVAEAHRRNIKVRPLIGANSILLALMASGFNGQSFTFHGYLPIDKADRAKRIKELENISIRHKQTQLFIETPFRNNQMLEEILRTCDPLTELCVACDLTSENEQVISMPVSRWKQLKIDLHKRPAIFLLFRRK
;
A
#
# COMPACT_ATOMS: atom_id res chain seq x y z
N ASP A 1 32.98 -5.66 6.24
CA ASP A 1 31.56 -5.25 6.25
C ASP A 1 30.91 -5.55 4.92
N VAL A 2 29.59 -5.73 4.91
CA VAL A 2 28.76 -5.99 3.71
C VAL A 2 27.50 -5.14 3.81
N GLY A 3 27.02 -4.61 2.68
CA GLY A 3 25.75 -3.88 2.59
C GLY A 3 24.70 -4.69 1.82
N LEU A 4 23.45 -4.60 2.24
CA LEU A 4 22.29 -5.10 1.50
C LEU A 4 21.52 -3.90 0.94
N MET A 5 21.30 -3.89 -0.37
CA MET A 5 20.60 -2.83 -1.08
C MET A 5 19.48 -3.42 -1.93
N SER A 6 18.38 -2.68 -2.05
CA SER A 6 17.27 -2.97 -2.95
C SER A 6 17.29 -1.97 -4.10
N GLU A 7 16.58 -2.28 -5.19
CA GLU A 7 16.45 -1.37 -6.33
C GLU A 7 15.79 -0.05 -5.91
N ALA A 8 14.80 -0.11 -5.02
CA ALA A 8 14.13 1.05 -4.46
C ALA A 8 13.63 0.80 -3.04
N GLY A 9 13.61 1.86 -2.23
CA GLY A 9 13.01 1.85 -0.89
C GLY A 9 13.87 1.17 0.17
N CYS A 10 13.23 0.35 1.01
CA CYS A 10 13.84 -0.24 2.20
C CYS A 10 14.18 -1.72 1.92
N PRO A 11 15.46 -2.13 1.95
CA PRO A 11 15.83 -3.52 1.70
C PRO A 11 15.17 -4.50 2.66
N ALA A 12 14.91 -5.72 2.20
CA ALA A 12 14.22 -6.78 2.91
C ALA A 12 12.71 -6.54 3.17
N ILE A 13 12.13 -5.47 2.60
CA ILE A 13 10.69 -5.20 2.62
C ILE A 13 10.14 -5.39 1.21
N ALA A 14 9.23 -6.36 1.06
CA ALA A 14 8.64 -6.71 -0.24
C ALA A 14 9.67 -7.10 -1.33
N ASP A 15 10.86 -7.55 -0.90
CA ASP A 15 11.96 -8.00 -1.76
C ASP A 15 12.64 -9.26 -1.13
N PRO A 16 13.51 -9.97 -1.86
CA PRO A 16 14.09 -11.24 -1.38
C PRO A 16 15.18 -11.05 -0.31
N GLY A 17 15.54 -9.82 0.07
CA GLY A 17 16.58 -9.53 1.05
C GLY A 17 16.28 -10.06 2.45
N SER A 18 15.01 -10.33 2.76
CA SER A 18 14.58 -10.90 4.04
C SER A 18 15.19 -12.28 4.33
N ASP A 19 15.38 -13.11 3.30
CA ASP A 19 16.00 -14.43 3.43
C ASP A 19 17.49 -14.32 3.83
N ILE A 20 18.18 -13.32 3.28
CA ILE A 20 19.59 -13.03 3.61
C ILE A 20 19.70 -12.58 5.07
N VAL A 21 18.81 -11.68 5.50
CA VAL A 21 18.76 -11.19 6.88
C VAL A 21 18.46 -12.34 7.86
N ALA A 22 17.53 -13.22 7.51
CA ALA A 22 17.20 -14.40 8.32
C ALA A 22 18.40 -15.34 8.48
N GLU A 23 19.13 -15.61 7.39
CA GLU A 23 20.33 -16.45 7.45
C GLU A 23 21.46 -15.81 8.25
N ALA A 24 21.64 -14.48 8.16
CA ALA A 24 22.60 -13.75 8.98
C ALA A 24 22.30 -13.94 10.48
N HIS A 25 21.02 -13.86 10.88
CA HIS A 25 20.62 -14.14 12.26
C HIS A 25 20.92 -15.58 12.68
N ARG A 26 20.63 -16.58 11.84
CA ARG A 26 20.95 -18.00 12.15
C ARG A 26 22.43 -18.23 12.39
N ARG A 27 23.29 -17.42 11.77
CA ARG A 27 24.76 -17.48 11.92
C ARG A 27 25.30 -16.55 13.02
N ASN A 28 24.44 -15.96 13.85
CA ASN A 28 24.80 -14.97 14.87
C ASN A 28 25.57 -13.76 14.30
N ILE A 29 25.31 -13.39 13.05
CA ILE A 29 25.90 -12.20 12.42
C ILE A 29 25.06 -10.99 12.84
N LYS A 30 25.73 -9.92 13.26
CA LYS A 30 25.07 -8.67 13.67
C LYS A 30 24.43 -7.98 12.47
N VAL A 31 23.10 -7.88 12.46
CA VAL A 31 22.33 -7.08 11.50
C VAL A 31 22.11 -5.67 12.06
N ARG A 32 22.33 -4.63 11.25
CA ARG A 32 22.10 -3.22 11.62
C ARG A 32 21.17 -2.56 10.59
N PRO A 33 19.86 -2.42 10.86
CA PRO A 33 18.98 -1.66 9.99
C PRO A 33 19.30 -0.17 10.06
N LEU A 34 19.15 0.53 8.95
CA LEU A 34 19.31 1.99 8.85
C LEU A 34 17.96 2.64 8.52
N ILE A 35 17.82 3.91 8.88
CA ILE A 35 16.69 4.73 8.41
C ILE A 35 16.78 4.83 6.88
N GLY A 36 15.67 4.65 6.20
CA GLY A 36 15.62 4.68 4.74
C GLY A 36 14.24 5.04 4.19
N ALA A 37 14.19 5.32 2.90
CA ALA A 37 12.95 5.62 2.20
C ALA A 37 11.99 4.42 2.24
N ASN A 38 10.75 4.64 2.69
CA ASN A 38 9.73 3.61 2.73
C ASN A 38 8.38 4.19 2.29
N SER A 39 8.00 3.90 1.05
CA SER A 39 6.77 4.42 0.46
C SER A 39 5.52 3.98 1.20
N ILE A 40 5.49 2.77 1.78
CA ILE A 40 4.34 2.24 2.56
C ILE A 40 4.09 3.13 3.78
N LEU A 41 5.15 3.46 4.53
CA LEU A 41 5.03 4.32 5.71
C LEU A 41 4.75 5.78 5.33
N LEU A 42 5.37 6.29 4.27
CA LEU A 42 5.09 7.64 3.77
C LEU A 42 3.61 7.79 3.36
N ALA A 43 3.07 6.82 2.64
CA ALA A 43 1.65 6.81 2.25
C ALA A 43 0.73 6.74 3.47
N LEU A 44 1.06 5.90 4.47
CA LEU A 44 0.30 5.79 5.70
C LEU A 44 0.28 7.12 6.48
N MET A 45 1.45 7.75 6.65
CA MET A 45 1.59 9.04 7.31
C MET A 45 0.76 10.13 6.62
N ALA A 46 0.83 10.21 5.29
CA ALA A 46 0.15 11.23 4.51
C ALA A 46 -1.36 10.98 4.35
N SER A 47 -1.83 9.72 4.52
CA SER A 47 -3.25 9.38 4.36
C SER A 47 -4.18 9.95 5.46
N GLY A 48 -3.63 10.25 6.63
CA GLY A 48 -4.43 10.60 7.81
C GLY A 48 -5.31 9.45 8.32
N PHE A 49 -4.99 8.20 7.97
CA PHE A 49 -5.64 6.99 8.50
C PHE A 49 -4.98 6.50 9.79
N ASN A 50 -5.44 5.37 10.34
CA ASN A 50 -4.88 4.83 11.57
C ASN A 50 -3.45 4.31 11.34
N GLY A 51 -2.46 5.07 11.79
CA GLY A 51 -1.05 4.69 11.74
C GLY A 51 -0.61 3.70 12.84
N GLN A 52 -1.42 3.50 13.88
CA GLN A 52 -1.11 2.59 15.00
C GLN A 52 -1.52 1.14 14.74
N SER A 53 -2.47 0.91 13.82
CA SER A 53 -2.90 -0.41 13.41
C SER A 53 -3.06 -0.43 11.90
N PHE A 54 -2.17 -1.16 11.23
CA PHE A 54 -2.18 -1.30 9.79
C PHE A 54 -1.61 -2.64 9.33
N THR A 55 -2.00 -3.07 8.13
CA THR A 55 -1.44 -4.26 7.47
C THR A 55 -1.11 -3.92 6.02
N PHE A 56 0.08 -4.30 5.57
CA PHE A 56 0.48 -4.25 4.16
C PHE A 56 0.32 -5.64 3.52
N HIS A 57 -0.41 -5.71 2.41
CA HIS A 57 -0.77 -6.96 1.74
C HIS A 57 0.04 -7.24 0.47
N GLY A 58 0.93 -6.34 0.05
CA GLY A 58 1.59 -6.45 -1.24
C GLY A 58 0.58 -6.34 -2.39
N TYR A 59 0.69 -7.24 -3.37
CA TYR A 59 -0.21 -7.32 -4.52
C TYR A 59 -1.49 -8.08 -4.20
N LEU A 60 -2.62 -7.57 -4.69
CA LEU A 60 -3.90 -8.31 -4.64
C LEU A 60 -4.01 -9.32 -5.80
N PRO A 61 -4.96 -10.27 -5.74
CA PRO A 61 -5.15 -11.25 -6.81
C PRO A 61 -5.28 -10.64 -8.22
N ILE A 62 -4.73 -11.36 -9.21
CA ILE A 62 -4.79 -10.96 -10.62
C ILE A 62 -6.20 -11.16 -11.17
N ASP A 63 -6.85 -12.26 -10.81
CA ASP A 63 -8.24 -12.53 -11.18
C ASP A 63 -9.18 -11.44 -10.64
N LYS A 64 -10.15 -11.03 -11.46
CA LYS A 64 -11.04 -9.91 -11.15
C LYS A 64 -12.03 -10.26 -10.04
N ALA A 65 -12.58 -11.47 -10.04
CA ALA A 65 -13.55 -11.89 -9.02
C ALA A 65 -12.85 -12.06 -7.67
N ASP A 66 -11.68 -12.70 -7.66
CA ASP A 66 -10.90 -12.88 -6.44
C ASP A 66 -10.39 -11.54 -5.88
N ARG A 67 -9.99 -10.60 -6.74
CA ARG A 67 -9.58 -9.26 -6.30
C ARG A 67 -10.73 -8.50 -5.67
N ALA A 68 -11.92 -8.51 -6.27
CA ALA A 68 -13.11 -7.86 -5.70
C ALA A 68 -13.46 -8.47 -4.33
N LYS A 69 -13.44 -9.81 -4.22
CA LYS A 69 -13.65 -10.50 -2.94
C LYS A 69 -12.60 -10.07 -1.91
N ARG A 70 -11.33 -10.03 -2.30
CA ARG A 70 -10.23 -9.62 -1.42
C ARG A 70 -10.39 -8.17 -0.95
N ILE A 71 -10.72 -7.23 -1.84
CA ILE A 71 -10.98 -5.82 -1.47
C ILE A 71 -12.10 -5.74 -0.43
N LYS A 72 -13.20 -6.49 -0.61
CA LYS A 72 -14.31 -6.49 0.34
C LYS A 72 -13.92 -7.07 1.70
N GLU A 73 -13.12 -8.13 1.72
CA GLU A 73 -12.57 -8.69 2.96
C GLU A 73 -11.69 -7.67 3.70
N LEU A 74 -10.83 -6.95 2.98
CA LEU A 74 -9.98 -5.91 3.55
C LEU A 74 -10.82 -4.77 4.15
N GLU A 75 -11.86 -4.31 3.46
CA GLU A 75 -12.79 -3.33 3.99
C GLU A 75 -13.45 -3.82 5.29
N ASN A 76 -13.89 -5.07 5.35
CA ASN A 76 -14.49 -5.66 6.56
C ASN A 76 -13.49 -5.75 7.73
N ILE A 77 -12.22 -6.09 7.46
CA ILE A 77 -11.16 -6.09 8.48
C ILE A 77 -10.94 -4.66 8.99
N SER A 78 -10.90 -3.68 8.10
CA SER A 78 -10.77 -2.26 8.45
C SER A 78 -11.90 -1.79 9.37
N ILE A 79 -13.14 -2.16 9.05
CA ILE A 79 -14.32 -1.87 9.90
C ILE A 79 -14.16 -2.49 11.29
N ARG A 80 -13.89 -3.81 11.34
CA ARG A 80 -13.89 -4.61 12.57
C ARG A 80 -12.75 -4.23 13.51
N HIS A 81 -11.56 -4.02 12.97
CA HIS A 81 -10.34 -3.84 13.75
C HIS A 81 -9.84 -2.39 13.79
N LYS A 82 -10.54 -1.46 13.12
CA LYS A 82 -10.07 -0.08 12.93
C LYS A 82 -8.64 -0.05 12.41
N GLN A 83 -8.36 -0.92 11.44
CA GLN A 83 -7.02 -1.17 10.92
C GLN A 83 -6.91 -0.70 9.47
N THR A 84 -5.89 0.10 9.17
CA THR A 84 -5.61 0.56 7.81
C THR A 84 -5.12 -0.62 6.96
N GLN A 85 -5.71 -0.82 5.78
CA GLN A 85 -5.29 -1.88 4.86
C GLN A 85 -4.55 -1.26 3.69
N LEU A 86 -3.27 -1.58 3.51
CA LEU A 86 -2.41 -1.07 2.45
C LEU A 86 -2.11 -2.16 1.42
N PHE A 87 -2.12 -1.80 0.15
CA PHE A 87 -1.74 -2.70 -0.94
C PHE A 87 -1.23 -1.91 -2.15
N ILE A 88 -0.56 -2.62 -3.05
CA ILE A 88 0.03 -2.07 -4.27
C ILE A 88 -0.45 -2.85 -5.50
N GLU A 89 -0.23 -2.25 -6.66
CA GLU A 89 -0.49 -2.87 -7.95
C GLU A 89 0.56 -2.37 -8.94
N THR A 90 0.77 -3.13 -10.01
CA THR A 90 1.68 -2.75 -11.08
C THR A 90 1.19 -1.45 -11.77
N PRO A 91 2.09 -0.53 -12.20
CA PRO A 91 1.70 0.79 -12.72
C PRO A 91 0.69 0.77 -13.88
N PHE A 92 0.71 -0.27 -14.70
CA PHE A 92 -0.21 -0.43 -15.83
C PHE A 92 -1.63 -0.83 -15.40
N ARG A 93 -1.78 -1.33 -14.16
CA ARG A 93 -3.02 -1.89 -13.61
C ARG A 93 -3.70 -0.98 -12.57
N ASN A 94 -3.13 0.18 -12.28
CA ASN A 94 -3.62 1.07 -11.21
C ASN A 94 -4.99 1.68 -11.48
N ASN A 95 -5.32 2.00 -12.74
CA ASN A 95 -6.66 2.48 -13.09
C ASN A 95 -7.71 1.37 -12.88
N GLN A 96 -7.42 0.13 -13.29
CA GLN A 96 -8.34 -0.99 -13.07
C GLN A 96 -8.47 -1.33 -11.57
N MET A 97 -7.39 -1.17 -10.79
CA MET A 97 -7.46 -1.30 -9.33
C MET A 97 -8.38 -0.24 -8.72
N LEU A 98 -8.20 1.03 -9.09
CA LEU A 98 -9.06 2.11 -8.62
C LEU A 98 -10.53 1.85 -8.96
N GLU A 99 -10.84 1.54 -10.23
CA GLU A 99 -12.20 1.20 -10.67
C GLU A 99 -12.81 0.06 -9.84
N GLU A 100 -12.04 -0.99 -9.55
CA GLU A 100 -12.49 -2.13 -8.77
C GLU A 100 -12.79 -1.76 -7.32
N ILE A 101 -11.95 -0.93 -6.70
CA ILE A 101 -12.18 -0.38 -5.35
C ILE A 101 -13.48 0.42 -5.33
N LEU A 102 -13.66 1.34 -6.28
CA LEU A 102 -14.85 2.22 -6.34
C LEU A 102 -16.15 1.44 -6.60
N ARG A 103 -16.05 0.27 -7.23
CA ARG A 103 -17.18 -0.63 -7.47
C ARG A 103 -17.52 -1.48 -6.25
N THR A 104 -16.51 -1.91 -5.49
CA THR A 104 -16.64 -2.94 -4.45
C THR A 104 -16.87 -2.36 -3.06
N CYS A 105 -16.21 -1.25 -2.73
CA CYS A 105 -16.24 -0.66 -1.40
C CYS A 105 -17.52 0.13 -1.14
N ASP A 106 -17.89 0.22 0.14
CA ASP A 106 -18.95 1.09 0.60
C ASP A 106 -18.63 2.58 0.31
N PRO A 107 -19.61 3.40 -0.10
CA PRO A 107 -19.36 4.79 -0.48
C PRO A 107 -18.79 5.68 0.64
N LEU A 108 -18.94 5.28 1.91
CA LEU A 108 -18.40 5.97 3.08
C LEU A 108 -17.03 5.44 3.52
N THR A 109 -16.50 4.39 2.89
CA THR A 109 -15.14 3.93 3.16
C THR A 109 -14.15 4.96 2.64
N GLU A 110 -13.14 5.29 3.45
CA GLU A 110 -12.07 6.19 3.06
C GLU A 110 -11.07 5.43 2.21
N LEU A 111 -10.72 6.02 1.07
CA LEU A 111 -9.68 5.55 0.18
C LEU A 111 -8.60 6.63 0.09
N CYS A 112 -7.35 6.23 0.33
CA CYS A 112 -6.18 7.01 -0.02
C CYS A 112 -5.47 6.37 -1.21
N VAL A 113 -5.09 7.19 -2.19
CA VAL A 113 -4.15 6.81 -3.27
C VAL A 113 -2.97 7.75 -3.19
N ALA A 114 -1.78 7.18 -2.96
CA ALA A 114 -0.51 7.89 -2.91
C ALA A 114 0.35 7.48 -4.11
N CYS A 115 0.61 8.42 -5.02
CA CYS A 115 1.32 8.21 -6.27
C CYS A 115 2.62 9.01 -6.33
N ASP A 116 3.62 8.42 -7.00
CA ASP A 116 4.91 9.04 -7.28
C ASP A 116 5.55 9.73 -6.06
N LEU A 117 5.42 9.11 -4.88
CA LEU A 117 5.91 9.64 -3.62
C LEU A 117 7.38 10.05 -3.73
N THR A 118 7.71 11.20 -3.16
CA THR A 118 9.03 11.87 -3.17
C THR A 118 9.48 12.44 -4.53
N SER A 119 8.69 12.29 -5.60
CA SER A 119 8.96 12.92 -6.89
C SER A 119 8.28 14.29 -7.02
N GLU A 120 8.63 15.05 -8.07
CA GLU A 120 7.95 16.31 -8.41
C GLU A 120 6.45 16.13 -8.75
N ASN A 121 6.06 14.92 -9.17
CA ASN A 121 4.67 14.57 -9.51
C ASN A 121 3.92 13.91 -8.34
N GLU A 122 4.46 13.99 -7.12
CA GLU A 122 3.84 13.39 -5.93
C GLU A 122 2.38 13.82 -5.79
N GLN A 123 1.51 12.85 -5.54
CA GLN A 123 0.10 13.08 -5.32
C GLN A 123 -0.44 12.14 -4.24
N VAL A 124 -0.91 12.70 -3.13
CA VAL A 124 -1.60 11.94 -2.08
C VAL A 124 -3.00 12.48 -1.92
N ILE A 125 -4.00 11.65 -2.23
CA ILE A 125 -5.40 12.02 -2.17
C ILE A 125 -6.12 11.05 -1.25
N SER A 126 -6.77 11.58 -0.20
CA SER A 126 -7.58 10.82 0.76
C SER A 126 -8.99 11.38 0.83
N MET A 127 -9.98 10.55 0.53
CA MET A 127 -11.39 10.92 0.64
C MET A 127 -12.30 9.68 0.64
N PRO A 128 -13.59 9.82 1.03
CA PRO A 128 -14.56 8.76 0.90
C PRO A 128 -14.72 8.29 -0.55
N VAL A 129 -14.89 6.98 -0.75
CA VAL A 129 -15.09 6.32 -2.06
C VAL A 129 -16.17 7.01 -2.90
N SER A 130 -17.24 7.51 -2.28
CA SER A 130 -18.30 8.28 -2.93
C SER A 130 -17.82 9.50 -3.73
N ARG A 131 -16.74 10.16 -3.31
CA ARG A 131 -16.23 11.40 -3.93
C ARG A 131 -15.26 11.15 -5.06
N TRP A 132 -14.65 9.97 -5.14
CA TRP A 132 -13.66 9.64 -6.16
C TRP A 132 -14.22 9.67 -7.58
N LYS A 133 -15.51 9.37 -7.78
CA LYS A 133 -16.15 9.44 -9.12
C LYS A 133 -16.16 10.84 -9.74
N GLN A 134 -16.00 11.88 -8.92
CA GLN A 134 -15.98 13.27 -9.37
C GLN A 134 -14.56 13.70 -9.79
N LEU A 135 -13.54 12.96 -9.35
CA LEU A 135 -12.15 13.25 -9.64
C LEU A 135 -11.74 12.57 -10.95
N LYS A 136 -11.28 13.37 -11.92
CA LYS A 136 -10.58 12.85 -13.09
C LYS A 136 -9.11 12.69 -12.74
N ILE A 137 -8.70 11.47 -12.46
CA ILE A 137 -7.31 11.10 -12.22
C ILE A 137 -6.91 9.97 -13.16
N ASP A 138 -5.68 10.05 -13.66
CA ASP A 138 -5.04 8.98 -14.41
C ASP A 138 -3.84 8.46 -13.63
N LEU A 139 -3.88 7.17 -13.32
CA LEU A 139 -2.83 6.44 -12.61
C LEU A 139 -1.98 5.57 -13.54
N HIS A 140 -2.22 5.66 -14.86
CA HIS A 140 -1.51 4.84 -15.84
C HIS A 140 -0.01 5.09 -15.81
N LYS A 141 0.77 4.00 -15.66
CA LYS A 141 2.24 4.01 -15.58
C LYS A 141 2.82 4.78 -14.38
N ARG A 142 2.00 5.06 -13.36
CA ARG A 142 2.46 5.72 -12.12
C ARG A 142 2.55 4.70 -10.99
N PRO A 143 3.66 4.54 -10.25
CA PRO A 143 3.66 3.78 -9.00
C PRO A 143 2.65 4.35 -8.01
N ALA A 144 1.88 3.48 -7.36
CA ALA A 144 0.82 3.88 -6.44
C ALA A 144 0.72 2.93 -5.23
N ILE A 145 0.37 3.50 -4.08
CA ILE A 145 -0.05 2.77 -2.89
C ILE A 145 -1.51 3.11 -2.60
N PHE A 146 -2.32 2.07 -2.43
CA PHE A 146 -3.73 2.18 -2.08
C PHE A 146 -3.90 1.86 -0.61
N LEU A 147 -4.70 2.66 0.08
CA LEU A 147 -5.06 2.44 1.47
C LEU A 147 -6.57 2.50 1.64
N LEU A 148 -7.13 1.54 2.38
CA LEU A 148 -8.54 1.52 2.78
C LEU A 148 -8.66 1.69 4.29
N PHE A 149 -9.54 2.58 4.70
CA PHE A 149 -9.85 2.79 6.11
C PHE A 149 -11.33 3.11 6.33
N ARG A 150 -11.92 2.61 7.41
CA ARG A 150 -13.28 3.00 7.83
C ARG A 150 -13.26 3.81 9.11
N ARG A 151 -13.51 5.12 8.97
CA ARG A 151 -13.79 6.02 10.10
C ARG A 151 -15.07 5.56 10.83
N LYS A 152 -15.15 5.82 12.14
CA LYS A 152 -16.32 5.44 12.96
C LYS A 152 -17.61 6.02 12.38
#